data_AF-A0A7C3N690-F1
#
_entry.id   AF-A0A7C3N690-F1
#
_cell.length_a   1.000
_cell.length_b   1.000
_cell.length_c   1.000
_cell.angle_alpha   90.00
_cell.angle_beta   90.00
_cell.angle_gamma   90.00
#
_symmetry.space_group_name_H-M   'P 1'
#
loop_
_entity.id
_entity.type
_entity.pdbx_description
1 polymer ?
#
loop_
_entity_poly.entity_id
_entity_poly.type
_entity_poly.pdbx_seq_one_letter_code
_entity_poly.pdbx_strand_id
1 'polypeptide(L)'
;MTPYAKPIDHLIEALTKLPGIGRKTASRLAFHILRRSRSEVEELARAILDVKEKIRLCSICFNLTDEEPCAICRDPRRARSILCVVEGPNDLAAIENTGEFRGRYHVLHGAIAPLEGVGPEELKIKELLDRIQREGVEEVI
;
A
#
# COMPACT_ATOMS: atom_id res chain seq x y z
N MET A 1 21.32 -4.64 -30.03
CA MET A 1 20.16 -3.90 -30.57
C MET A 1 18.94 -4.79 -30.43
N THR A 2 17.96 -4.35 -29.66
CA THR A 2 16.66 -5.02 -29.59
C THR A 2 15.95 -4.91 -30.95
N PRO A 3 15.23 -5.96 -31.39
CA PRO A 3 14.62 -6.01 -32.73
C PRO A 3 13.30 -5.22 -32.84
N TYR A 4 12.87 -4.52 -31.78
CA TYR A 4 11.56 -3.89 -31.74
C TYR A 4 11.61 -2.39 -32.03
N ALA A 5 10.46 -1.84 -32.41
CA ALA A 5 10.31 -0.39 -32.51
C ALA A 5 10.55 0.27 -31.15
N LYS A 6 11.17 1.46 -31.13
CA LYS A 6 11.54 2.17 -29.90
C LYS A 6 10.44 2.23 -28.82
N PRO A 7 9.15 2.49 -29.14
CA PRO A 7 8.09 2.53 -28.11
C PRO A 7 7.83 1.18 -27.44
N ILE A 8 7.97 0.07 -28.18
CA ILE A 8 7.79 -1.28 -27.65
C ILE A 8 8.94 -1.62 -26.70
N ASP A 9 10.18 -1.32 -27.11
CA ASP A 9 11.36 -1.54 -26.27
C ASP A 9 11.27 -0.75 -24.96
N HIS A 10 10.88 0.53 -25.03
CA HIS A 10 10.71 1.36 -23.85
C HIS A 10 9.68 0.77 -22.87
N LEU A 11 8.53 0.26 -23.37
CA LEU A 11 7.53 -0.39 -22.54
C LEU A 11 8.07 -1.69 -21.90
N ILE A 12 8.82 -2.50 -22.65
CA ILE A 12 9.44 -3.73 -22.13
C ILE A 12 10.42 -3.40 -20.99
N GLU A 13 11.25 -2.37 -21.17
CA GLU A 13 12.20 -1.93 -20.14
C GLU A 13 11.49 -1.40 -18.90
N ALA A 14 10.43 -0.61 -19.06
CA ALA A 14 9.62 -0.14 -17.94
C ALA A 14 9.00 -1.31 -17.15
N LEU A 15 8.41 -2.29 -17.84
CA LEU A 15 7.77 -3.46 -17.21
C LEU A 15 8.78 -4.39 -16.51
N THR A 16 10.02 -4.47 -17.01
CA THR A 16 11.08 -5.31 -16.40
C THR A 16 11.56 -4.78 -15.04
N LYS A 17 11.27 -3.50 -14.72
CA LYS A 17 11.60 -2.92 -13.40
C LYS A 17 10.63 -3.38 -12.30
N LEU A 18 9.51 -3.99 -12.65
CA LEU A 18 8.54 -4.50 -11.68
C LEU A 18 9.03 -5.81 -11.07
N PRO A 19 8.86 -6.02 -9.74
CA PRO A 19 9.30 -7.24 -9.08
C PRO A 19 8.60 -8.46 -9.70
N GLY A 20 9.37 -9.52 -9.97
CA GLY A 20 8.85 -10.77 -10.55
C GLY A 20 8.63 -10.74 -12.07
N ILE A 21 8.92 -9.63 -12.77
CA ILE A 21 8.74 -9.54 -14.23
C ILE A 21 10.09 -9.56 -14.96
N GLY A 22 10.44 -10.72 -15.52
CA GLY A 22 11.59 -10.85 -16.42
C GLY A 22 11.29 -10.35 -17.84
N ARG A 23 12.35 -10.10 -18.63
CA ARG A 23 12.27 -9.58 -20.01
C ARG A 23 11.32 -10.36 -20.93
N LYS A 24 11.25 -11.69 -20.79
CA LYS A 24 10.32 -12.55 -21.56
C LYS A 24 8.86 -12.25 -21.24
N THR A 25 8.53 -12.10 -19.95
CA THR A 25 7.18 -11.76 -19.50
C THR A 25 6.83 -10.33 -19.88
N ALA A 26 7.76 -9.37 -19.68
CA ALA A 26 7.59 -7.99 -20.09
C ALA A 26 7.29 -7.86 -21.59
N SER A 27 8.01 -8.58 -22.44
CA SER A 27 7.75 -8.64 -23.89
C SER A 27 6.34 -9.13 -24.20
N ARG A 28 5.90 -10.23 -23.58
CA ARG A 28 4.52 -10.74 -23.74
C ARG A 28 3.47 -9.71 -23.34
N LEU A 29 3.67 -9.01 -22.21
CA LEU A 29 2.75 -7.98 -21.73
C LEU A 29 2.72 -6.75 -22.65
N ALA A 30 3.88 -6.29 -23.15
CA ALA A 30 3.95 -5.16 -24.07
C ALA A 30 3.17 -5.43 -25.36
N PHE A 31 3.31 -6.61 -25.95
CA PHE A 31 2.53 -7.01 -27.12
C PHE A 31 1.04 -7.25 -26.81
N HIS A 32 0.71 -7.63 -25.57
CA HIS A 32 -0.68 -7.70 -25.15
C HIS A 32 -1.31 -6.30 -25.12
N ILE A 33 -0.65 -5.32 -24.49
CA ILE A 33 -1.08 -3.93 -24.41
C ILE A 33 -1.23 -3.32 -25.82
N LEU A 34 -0.29 -3.60 -26.73
CA LEU A 34 -0.35 -3.10 -28.11
C LEU A 34 -1.61 -3.56 -28.87
N ARG A 35 -2.16 -4.73 -28.53
CA ARG A 35 -3.36 -5.30 -29.19
C ARG A 35 -4.67 -4.85 -28.53
N ARG A 36 -4.61 -4.18 -27.38
CA ARG A 36 -5.79 -3.70 -26.65
C ARG A 36 -6.35 -2.43 -27.27
N SER A 37 -7.60 -2.14 -26.98
CA SER A 37 -8.22 -0.88 -27.38
C SER A 37 -7.53 0.30 -26.68
N ARG A 38 -7.53 1.47 -27.33
CA ARG A 38 -6.97 2.68 -26.73
C ARG A 38 -7.59 3.00 -25.36
N SER A 39 -8.90 2.80 -25.20
CA SER A 39 -9.59 3.03 -23.93
C SER A 39 -9.10 2.12 -22.81
N GLU A 40 -8.90 0.82 -23.07
CA GLU A 40 -8.35 -0.12 -22.07
C GLU A 40 -6.92 0.27 -21.66
N VAL A 41 -6.10 0.72 -22.60
CA VAL A 41 -4.71 1.14 -22.32
C VAL A 41 -4.70 2.45 -21.52
N GLU A 42 -5.56 3.41 -21.85
CA GLU A 42 -5.70 4.66 -21.09
C GLU A 42 -6.20 4.41 -19.67
N GLU A 43 -7.14 3.48 -19.48
CA GLU A 43 -7.63 3.08 -18.17
C GLU A 43 -6.52 2.45 -17.32
N LEU A 44 -5.74 1.52 -17.88
CA LEU A 44 -4.59 0.93 -17.19
C LEU A 44 -3.55 1.98 -16.81
N ALA A 45 -3.24 2.91 -17.71
CA ALA A 45 -2.29 3.99 -17.44
C ALA A 45 -2.79 4.90 -16.30
N ARG A 46 -4.09 5.25 -16.29
CA ARG A 46 -4.70 6.03 -15.21
C ARG A 46 -4.70 5.27 -13.89
N ALA A 47 -5.00 3.99 -13.88
CA ALA A 47 -4.97 3.18 -12.65
C ALA A 47 -3.58 3.16 -12.01
N ILE A 48 -2.52 3.09 -12.81
CA ILE A 48 -1.13 3.17 -12.31
C ILE A 48 -0.83 4.55 -11.72
N LEU A 49 -1.26 5.62 -12.39
CA LEU A 49 -1.04 7.00 -11.93
C LEU A 49 -1.84 7.31 -10.65
N ASP A 50 -3.09 6.88 -10.60
CA ASP A 50 -4.00 7.10 -9.47
C ASP A 50 -3.42 6.54 -8.16
N VAL A 51 -2.76 5.38 -8.20
CA VAL A 51 -2.09 4.82 -7.01
C VAL A 51 -1.02 5.77 -6.48
N LYS A 52 -0.27 6.44 -7.36
CA LYS A 52 0.80 7.35 -6.95
C LYS A 52 0.28 8.74 -6.54
N GLU A 53 -0.82 9.19 -7.14
CA GLU A 53 -1.38 10.53 -6.94
C GLU A 53 -2.39 10.61 -5.80
N LYS A 54 -3.21 9.58 -5.61
CA LYS A 54 -4.37 9.62 -4.70
C LYS A 54 -4.13 8.92 -3.37
N ILE A 55 -3.24 7.93 -3.32
CA ILE A 55 -2.96 7.18 -2.10
C ILE A 55 -2.09 8.02 -1.15
N ARG A 56 -2.57 8.15 0.07
CA ARG A 56 -1.92 8.84 1.19
C ARG A 56 -1.99 7.99 2.45
N LEU A 57 -1.27 8.42 3.48
CA LEU A 57 -1.39 7.84 4.81
C LEU A 57 -2.54 8.51 5.55
N CYS A 58 -3.38 7.70 6.18
CA CYS A 58 -4.40 8.21 7.11
C CYS A 58 -3.73 8.95 8.26
N SER A 59 -4.21 10.13 8.62
CA SER A 59 -3.70 10.94 9.74
C SER A 59 -3.83 10.29 11.13
N ILE A 60 -4.63 9.22 11.26
CA ILE A 60 -4.91 8.56 12.55
C ILE A 60 -4.15 7.23 12.66
N CYS A 61 -4.34 6.31 11.71
CA CYS A 61 -3.79 4.96 11.79
C CYS A 61 -2.62 4.70 10.85
N PHE A 62 -2.26 5.67 10.01
CA PHE A 62 -1.22 5.55 8.99
C PHE A 62 -1.49 4.45 7.94
N ASN A 63 -2.69 3.89 7.84
CA ASN A 63 -3.03 2.99 6.72
C ASN A 63 -3.05 3.76 5.38
N LEU A 64 -2.85 3.03 4.28
CA LEU A 64 -3.06 3.56 2.93
C LEU A 64 -4.55 3.82 2.71
N THR A 65 -4.86 5.02 2.22
CA THR A 65 -6.23 5.48 2.00
C THR A 65 -6.24 6.57 0.94
N ASP A 66 -7.34 6.70 0.21
CA ASP A 66 -7.66 7.83 -0.64
C ASP A 66 -8.63 8.82 0.06
N GLU A 67 -9.10 8.49 1.26
CA GLU A 67 -9.94 9.33 2.13
C GLU A 67 -9.21 9.74 3.42
N GLU A 68 -9.53 10.92 3.97
CA GLU A 68 -8.94 11.39 5.23
C GLU A 68 -10.04 11.80 6.24
N PRO A 69 -10.19 11.11 7.39
CA PRO A 69 -9.55 9.85 7.77
C PRO A 69 -10.11 8.63 7.03
N CYS A 70 -9.39 7.51 7.05
CA CYS A 70 -9.78 6.29 6.34
C CYS A 70 -11.11 5.71 6.86
N ALA A 71 -11.73 4.86 6.03
CA ALA A 71 -13.03 4.23 6.32
C ALA A 71 -13.11 3.54 7.70
N ILE A 72 -12.02 2.90 8.14
CA ILE A 72 -11.95 2.22 9.44
C ILE A 72 -11.93 3.22 10.61
N CYS A 73 -11.15 4.30 10.49
CA CYS A 73 -11.04 5.29 11.56
C CYS A 73 -12.29 6.15 11.71
N ARG A 74 -13.02 6.39 10.61
CA ARG A 74 -14.29 7.15 10.64
C ARG A 74 -15.49 6.32 11.10
N ASP A 75 -15.40 4.98 11.09
CA ASP A 75 -16.53 4.13 11.48
C ASP A 75 -16.81 4.25 13.00
N PRO A 76 -17.98 4.76 13.41
CA PRO A 76 -18.34 4.91 14.82
C PRO A 76 -18.62 3.58 15.52
N ARG A 77 -18.81 2.49 14.77
CA ARG A 77 -19.11 1.15 15.33
C ARG A 77 -17.86 0.42 15.82
N ARG A 78 -16.66 0.95 15.53
CA ARG A 78 -15.37 0.37 15.91
C ARG A 78 -14.99 0.78 17.33
N ALA A 79 -14.50 -0.16 18.13
CA ALA A 79 -14.02 0.10 19.48
C ALA A 79 -12.77 0.99 19.43
N ARG A 80 -12.78 2.11 20.17
CA ARG A 80 -11.64 3.04 20.27
C ARG A 80 -10.60 2.59 21.29
N SER A 81 -11.01 1.79 22.27
CA SER A 81 -10.16 1.30 23.36
C SER A 81 -9.26 0.13 22.96
N ILE A 82 -9.47 -0.49 21.79
CA ILE A 82 -8.71 -1.65 21.31
C ILE A 82 -7.98 -1.28 20.02
N LEU A 83 -6.65 -1.43 20.03
CA LEU A 83 -5.78 -1.08 18.91
C LEU A 83 -4.95 -2.29 18.47
N CYS A 84 -5.08 -2.71 17.22
CA CYS A 84 -4.22 -3.72 16.61
C CYS A 84 -3.08 -3.04 15.84
N VAL A 85 -1.85 -3.30 16.26
CA VAL A 85 -0.64 -2.78 15.63
C VAL A 85 -0.16 -3.79 14.60
N VAL A 86 0.07 -3.31 13.37
CA VAL A 86 0.50 -4.16 12.27
C VAL A 86 1.73 -3.59 11.58
N GLU A 87 2.51 -4.47 10.95
CA GLU A 87 3.72 -4.09 10.23
C GLU A 87 3.37 -3.23 9.00
N GLY A 88 2.44 -3.69 8.16
CA GLY A 88 2.06 -3.00 6.93
C GLY A 88 0.56 -3.02 6.60
N PRO A 89 0.17 -2.29 5.52
CA PRO A 89 -1.23 -2.25 5.05
C PRO A 89 -1.78 -3.62 4.63
N ASN A 90 -0.92 -4.52 4.16
CA ASN A 90 -1.32 -5.86 3.74
C ASN A 90 -1.74 -6.72 4.95
N ASP A 91 -1.08 -6.57 6.09
CA ASP A 91 -1.42 -7.28 7.33
C ASP A 91 -2.76 -6.79 7.88
N LEU A 92 -2.98 -5.47 7.85
CA LEU A 92 -4.29 -4.88 8.16
C LEU A 92 -5.39 -5.50 7.29
N ALA A 93 -5.18 -5.53 5.96
CA ALA A 93 -6.14 -6.08 5.02
C ALA A 93 -6.42 -7.57 5.31
N ALA A 94 -5.40 -8.35 5.65
CA ALA A 94 -5.54 -9.75 6.01
C ALA A 94 -6.44 -9.95 7.24
N ILE A 95 -6.24 -9.16 8.30
CA ILE A 95 -7.07 -9.21 9.51
C ILE A 95 -8.49 -8.72 9.23
N GLU A 96 -8.63 -7.59 8.52
CA GLU A 96 -9.94 -7.00 8.20
C GLU A 96 -10.82 -7.97 7.38
N ASN A 97 -10.22 -8.70 6.44
CA ASN A 97 -10.92 -9.70 5.62
C ASN A 97 -11.51 -10.86 6.43
N THR A 98 -11.07 -11.07 7.68
CA THR A 98 -11.71 -12.06 8.56
C THR A 98 -13.10 -11.61 9.03
N GLY A 99 -13.35 -10.30 9.11
CA GLY A 99 -14.60 -9.73 9.63
C GLY A 99 -14.77 -9.82 11.16
N GLU A 100 -13.80 -10.42 11.87
CA GLU A 100 -13.90 -10.69 13.31
C GLU A 100 -13.39 -9.52 14.17
N PHE A 101 -12.40 -8.78 13.69
CA PHE A 101 -11.80 -7.70 14.47
C PHE A 101 -12.62 -6.41 14.39
N ARG A 102 -13.10 -5.93 15.56
CA ARG A 102 -13.93 -4.72 15.68
C ARG A 102 -13.19 -3.52 16.28
N GLY A 103 -11.91 -3.66 16.60
CA GLY A 103 -11.07 -2.55 17.07
C GLY A 103 -10.56 -1.67 15.92
N ARG A 104 -9.63 -0.78 16.24
CA ARG A 104 -8.92 0.08 15.27
C ARG A 104 -7.52 -0.47 15.01
N TYR A 105 -6.89 0.02 13.94
CA TYR A 105 -5.53 -0.37 13.60
C TYR A 105 -4.53 0.76 13.78
N HIS A 106 -3.25 0.41 13.80
CA HIS A 106 -2.12 1.31 13.59
C HIS A 106 -1.07 0.62 12.73
N VAL A 107 -0.64 1.25 11.64
CA VAL A 107 0.31 0.67 10.68
C VAL A 107 1.70 1.24 10.91
N LEU A 108 2.69 0.39 11.17
CA LEU A 108 4.05 0.80 11.49
C LEU A 108 4.91 1.16 10.28
N HIS A 109 4.56 0.64 9.09
CA HIS A 109 5.32 0.73 7.83
C HIS A 109 6.67 0.03 7.89
N GLY A 110 6.70 -1.14 8.50
CA GLY A 110 7.88 -2.01 8.56
C GLY A 110 8.16 -2.51 9.98
N ALA A 111 9.25 -3.26 10.08
CA ALA A 111 9.75 -3.83 11.32
C ALA A 111 11.15 -3.29 11.66
N ILE A 112 11.54 -3.39 12.93
CA ILE A 112 12.89 -3.02 13.37
C ILE A 112 13.89 -4.01 12.76
N ALA A 113 14.79 -3.50 11.92
CA ALA A 113 15.78 -4.30 11.21
C ALA A 113 17.17 -3.63 11.31
N PRO A 114 17.92 -3.85 12.41
CA PRO A 114 19.19 -3.15 12.66
C PRO A 114 20.25 -3.41 11.58
N LEU A 115 20.23 -4.60 10.96
CA LEU A 115 21.15 -4.95 9.87
C LEU A 115 20.88 -4.15 8.59
N GLU A 116 19.64 -3.66 8.42
CA GLU A 116 19.21 -2.82 7.30
C GLU A 116 19.19 -1.33 7.68
N GLY A 117 19.60 -0.99 8.91
CA GLY A 117 19.59 0.38 9.43
C GLY A 117 18.20 0.90 9.80
N VAL A 118 17.18 0.04 9.92
CA VAL A 118 15.81 0.46 10.27
C VAL A 118 15.65 0.44 11.80
N GLY A 119 15.64 1.62 12.40
CA GLY A 119 15.37 1.84 13.82
C GLY A 119 13.91 2.22 14.12
N PRO A 120 13.52 2.34 15.40
CA PRO A 120 12.17 2.75 15.80
C PRO A 120 11.71 4.11 15.24
N GLU A 121 12.65 5.02 15.02
CA GLU A 121 12.44 6.36 14.47
C GLU A 121 12.03 6.38 12.99
N GLU A 122 12.37 5.32 12.25
CA GLU A 122 11.96 5.14 10.85
C GLU A 122 10.55 4.53 10.74
N LEU A 123 9.98 4.09 11.86
CA LEU A 123 8.66 3.48 11.95
C LEU A 123 7.65 4.44 12.60
N LYS A 124 6.36 4.11 12.48
CA LYS A 124 5.27 4.88 13.12
C LYS A 124 5.08 4.58 14.61
N ILE A 125 6.16 4.31 15.34
CA ILE A 125 6.14 3.96 16.76
C ILE A 125 5.88 5.18 17.63
N LYS A 126 6.49 6.33 17.31
CA LYS A 126 6.26 7.56 18.10
C LYS A 126 4.79 7.97 18.05
N GLU A 127 4.20 7.97 16.86
CA GLU A 127 2.81 8.34 16.67
C GLU A 127 1.85 7.32 17.29
N LEU A 128 2.25 6.04 17.38
CA LEU A 128 1.51 5.01 18.13
C LEU A 128 1.43 5.37 19.62
N LEU A 129 2.56 5.68 20.24
CA LEU A 129 2.62 6.00 21.66
C LEU A 129 1.81 7.25 22.01
N ASP A 130 1.94 8.30 21.20
CA ASP A 130 1.16 9.54 21.34
C ASP A 130 -0.34 9.25 21.21
N ARG A 131 -0.71 8.36 20.28
CA ARG A 131 -2.10 7.98 20.04
C ARG A 131 -2.70 7.18 21.20
N ILE A 132 -1.96 6.21 21.76
CA ILE A 132 -2.39 5.41 22.90
C ILE A 132 -2.77 6.32 24.08
N GLN A 133 -1.92 7.30 24.39
CA GLN A 133 -2.17 8.26 25.47
C GLN A 133 -3.37 9.17 25.17
N ARG A 134 -3.44 9.70 23.95
CA ARG A 134 -4.51 10.64 23.54
C ARG A 134 -5.89 9.99 23.48
N GLU A 135 -5.98 8.75 23.01
CA GLU A 135 -7.26 8.06 22.79
C GLU A 135 -7.71 7.21 23.99
N GLY A 136 -6.87 7.07 25.02
CA GLY A 136 -7.20 6.25 26.19
C GLY A 136 -7.35 4.77 25.84
N VAL A 137 -6.43 4.25 25.02
CA VAL A 137 -6.46 2.85 24.58
C VAL A 137 -6.24 1.93 25.79
N GLU A 138 -7.11 0.93 25.96
CA GLU A 138 -7.09 -0.02 27.06
C GLU A 138 -6.37 -1.32 26.68
N GLU A 139 -6.38 -1.68 25.39
CA GLU A 139 -5.79 -2.91 24.87
C GLU A 139 -5.02 -2.64 23.57
N VAL A 140 -3.81 -3.20 23.49
CA VAL A 140 -2.96 -3.18 22.29
C VAL A 140 -2.63 -4.62 21.91
N ILE A 141 -2.91 -4.99 20.67
CA ILE A 141 -2.63 -6.30 20.05
C ILE A 141 -1.47 -6.15 19.07
#